data_AF-A0A7W9T6B9-F1
#
_entry.id   AF-A0A7W9T6B9-F1
#
_cell.length_a   1.000
_cell.length_b   1.000
_cell.length_c   1.000
_cell.angle_alpha   90.00
_cell.angle_beta   90.00
_cell.angle_gamma   90.00
#
_symmetry.space_group_name_H-M   'P 1'
#
loop_
_entity.id
_entity.type
_entity.pdbx_description
1 polymer ?
#
loop_
_entity_poly.entity_id
_entity_poly.type
_entity_poly.pdbx_seq_one_letter_code
_entity_poly.pdbx_strand_id
1 'polypeptide(L)'
;MNSFDHKVVEGFLQTMERNGIGLAAQANAFDKLKAILLDANRLGLFDDNPVAGVKPPQYDPKRVVIPSAEQLRQIRTAGDDSFLLVADLMSGCGMRNGEAFAVNLNNIVADDVYRITEQVNRTTCQYERLKHRKVGEYRDVPLPARVRQSIEWYAAKHGTVDGYLLRHPSDPSRTFPHYHIANQWQRIKIRRTATPTSPPTPAAAHVRALQSAPDAASAEHPSTGRTRHTSETALRHITTHDAPATGLRGIGDTSWHTRGACHGMDVEDADAVFFPLPRDHEAIAEAKELCGWCPVRRDCLDFALENVLKEGVWGGLTEAERRPLHDGLPQRLDYRRVTAFFQGRDMHLTEAERQVVIEHAYVRGWRPDRLAATLQISHKHARDLLRQAANKVFDRDRSYGVPRPKKKRKKTTPAASSPAPAASGTQQLAARPAASTPAHAPLGKAA
;
A
#
# COMPACT_ATOMS: atom_id res chain seq x y z
N MET A 1 48.44 -25.31 5.30
CA MET A 1 47.37 -25.14 6.31
C MET A 1 46.23 -24.34 5.67
N ASN A 2 45.63 -24.86 4.59
CA ASN A 2 44.58 -24.21 3.77
C ASN A 2 43.48 -25.24 3.47
N SER A 3 42.62 -25.52 4.46
CA SER A 3 41.62 -26.60 4.36
C SER A 3 40.29 -26.17 3.71
N PHE A 4 40.14 -24.91 3.32
CA PHE A 4 38.91 -24.37 2.74
C PHE A 4 39.22 -23.70 1.40
N ASP A 5 38.99 -24.43 0.31
CA ASP A 5 39.11 -23.94 -1.07
C ASP A 5 37.74 -24.00 -1.79
N HIS A 6 37.71 -23.59 -3.06
CA HIS A 6 36.49 -23.63 -3.88
C HIS A 6 35.86 -25.02 -3.98
N LYS A 7 36.65 -26.10 -3.93
CA LYS A 7 36.15 -27.48 -4.02
C LYS A 7 35.38 -27.87 -2.78
N VAL A 8 35.78 -27.39 -1.60
CA VAL A 8 35.05 -27.59 -0.35
C VAL A 8 33.68 -26.92 -0.42
N VAL A 9 33.61 -25.70 -0.97
CA VAL A 9 32.34 -24.97 -1.13
C VAL A 9 31.45 -25.65 -2.17
N GLU A 10 32.01 -26.11 -3.30
CA GLU A 10 31.26 -26.90 -4.30
C GLU A 10 30.75 -28.22 -3.73
N GLY A 11 31.58 -28.95 -2.97
CA GLY A 11 31.20 -30.19 -2.31
C GLY A 11 30.08 -30.01 -1.26
N PHE A 12 30.09 -28.87 -0.55
CA PHE A 12 28.99 -28.48 0.33
C PHE A 12 27.67 -28.29 -0.45
N LEU A 13 27.70 -27.57 -1.56
CA LEU A 13 26.52 -27.37 -2.42
C LEU A 13 26.00 -28.69 -3.00
N GLN A 14 26.89 -29.53 -3.53
CA GLN A 14 26.53 -30.86 -4.05
C GLN A 14 25.92 -31.75 -2.96
N THR A 15 26.40 -31.66 -1.72
CA THR A 15 25.83 -32.39 -0.59
C THR A 15 24.42 -31.92 -0.26
N MET A 16 24.17 -30.60 -0.29
CA MET A 16 22.82 -30.05 -0.11
C MET A 16 21.87 -30.52 -1.22
N GLU A 17 22.33 -30.52 -2.47
CA GLU A 17 21.56 -31.00 -3.61
C GLU A 17 21.23 -32.49 -3.48
N ARG A 18 22.23 -33.33 -3.17
CA ARG A 18 22.06 -34.78 -2.94
C ARG A 18 21.08 -35.08 -1.81
N ASN A 19 21.05 -34.26 -0.76
CA ASN A 19 20.11 -34.40 0.35
C ASN A 19 18.71 -33.84 0.04
N GLY A 20 18.45 -33.37 -1.19
CA GLY A 20 17.16 -32.86 -1.61
C GLY A 20 16.76 -31.54 -0.95
N ILE A 21 17.74 -30.76 -0.47
CA ILE A 21 17.46 -29.46 0.15
C ILE A 21 16.91 -28.50 -0.91
N GLY A 22 15.82 -27.78 -0.61
CA GLY A 22 15.22 -26.86 -1.57
C GLY A 22 16.15 -25.70 -1.97
N LEU A 23 16.08 -25.26 -3.24
CA LEU A 23 16.94 -24.22 -3.82
C LEU A 23 16.99 -22.91 -3.01
N ALA A 24 15.87 -22.50 -2.40
CA ALA A 24 15.84 -21.31 -1.54
C ALA A 24 16.73 -21.48 -0.29
N ALA A 25 16.74 -22.66 0.33
CA ALA A 25 17.57 -22.95 1.48
C ALA A 25 19.04 -23.10 1.07
N GLN A 26 19.31 -23.68 -0.10
CA GLN A 26 20.65 -23.73 -0.68
C GLN A 26 21.22 -22.33 -0.92
N ALA A 27 20.46 -21.45 -1.59
CA ALA A 27 20.88 -20.06 -1.86
C ALA A 27 21.16 -19.29 -0.56
N ASN A 28 20.25 -19.36 0.42
CA ASN A 28 20.43 -18.70 1.72
C ASN A 28 21.64 -19.24 2.50
N ALA A 29 21.88 -20.55 2.47
CA ALA A 29 23.04 -21.15 3.13
C ALA A 29 24.34 -20.72 2.44
N PHE A 30 24.35 -20.72 1.10
CA PHE A 30 25.47 -20.28 0.30
C PHE A 30 25.80 -18.81 0.56
N ASP A 31 24.82 -17.91 0.58
CA ASP A 31 25.06 -16.47 0.81
C ASP A 31 25.69 -16.22 2.19
N LYS A 32 25.26 -16.94 3.22
CA LYS A 32 25.85 -16.87 4.56
C LYS A 32 27.27 -17.42 4.59
N LEU A 33 27.48 -18.60 4.01
CA LEU A 33 28.80 -19.23 3.94
C LEU A 33 29.77 -18.33 3.18
N LYS A 34 29.35 -17.80 2.03
CA LYS A 34 30.11 -16.85 1.22
C LYS A 34 30.50 -15.62 2.02
N ALA A 35 29.58 -15.02 2.77
CA ALA A 35 29.88 -13.85 3.59
C ALA A 35 30.95 -14.15 4.65
N ILE A 36 30.85 -15.29 5.35
CA ILE A 36 31.83 -15.74 6.35
C ILE A 36 33.20 -15.97 5.71
N LEU A 37 33.25 -16.69 4.59
CA LEU A 37 34.50 -17.05 3.92
C LEU A 37 35.20 -15.84 3.28
N LEU A 38 34.45 -14.89 2.74
CA LEU A 38 35.01 -13.63 2.22
C LEU A 38 35.58 -12.77 3.35
N ASP A 39 34.93 -12.72 4.51
CA ASP A 39 35.46 -11.99 5.67
C ASP A 39 36.73 -12.66 6.23
N ALA A 40 36.75 -13.98 6.32
CA ALA A 40 37.94 -14.73 6.74
C ALA A 40 39.12 -14.57 5.76
N ASN A 41 38.87 -14.58 4.45
CA ASN A 41 39.88 -14.26 3.43
C ASN A 41 40.41 -12.82 3.60
N ARG A 42 39.53 -11.84 3.81
CA ARG A 42 39.93 -10.45 4.09
C ARG A 42 40.86 -10.33 5.31
N LEU A 43 40.69 -11.19 6.31
CA LEU A 43 41.55 -11.26 7.49
C LEU A 43 42.87 -12.03 7.27
N GLY A 44 43.13 -12.53 6.05
CA GLY A 44 44.34 -13.27 5.71
C GLY A 44 44.38 -14.70 6.23
N LEU A 45 43.22 -15.27 6.61
CA LEU A 45 43.14 -16.67 7.07
C LEU A 45 43.29 -17.69 5.93
N PHE A 46 43.19 -17.23 4.68
CA PHE A 46 43.36 -18.04 3.48
C PHE A 46 44.23 -17.27 2.48
N ASP A 47 45.13 -17.97 1.80
CA ASP A 47 45.97 -17.38 0.76
C ASP A 47 45.17 -17.03 -0.50
N ASP A 48 44.17 -17.85 -0.83
CA ASP A 48 43.32 -17.73 -2.02
C ASP A 48 41.86 -17.48 -1.66
N ASN A 49 41.10 -16.89 -2.60
CA ASN A 49 39.67 -16.67 -2.41
C ASN A 49 38.88 -17.99 -2.52
N PRO A 50 38.30 -18.51 -1.41
CA PRO A 50 37.67 -19.83 -1.37
C PRO A 50 36.32 -19.87 -2.09
N VAL A 51 35.76 -18.73 -2.50
CA VAL A 51 34.50 -18.67 -3.26
C VAL A 51 34.69 -18.24 -4.71
N ALA A 52 35.92 -17.99 -5.13
CA ALA A 52 36.22 -17.65 -6.51
C ALA A 52 35.88 -18.85 -7.43
N GLY A 53 35.13 -18.59 -8.50
CA GLY A 53 34.73 -19.61 -9.48
C GLY A 53 33.53 -20.47 -9.09
N VAL A 54 33.10 -20.45 -7.82
CA VAL A 54 31.96 -21.25 -7.35
C VAL A 54 30.65 -20.71 -7.93
N LYS A 55 29.86 -21.60 -8.55
CA LYS A 55 28.54 -21.24 -9.08
C LYS A 55 27.49 -21.20 -7.97
N PRO A 56 26.83 -20.04 -7.72
CA PRO A 56 25.81 -19.94 -6.69
C PRO A 56 24.54 -20.74 -7.05
N PRO A 57 23.84 -21.32 -6.07
CA PRO A 57 22.51 -21.88 -6.29
C PRO A 57 21.55 -20.81 -6.80
N GLN A 58 20.90 -21.08 -7.93
CA GLN A 58 19.93 -20.15 -8.50
C GLN A 58 18.52 -20.50 -7.99
N TYR A 59 17.96 -19.62 -7.17
CA TYR A 59 16.57 -19.72 -6.73
C TYR A 59 15.74 -18.62 -7.40
N ASP A 60 14.83 -19.03 -8.29
CA ASP A 60 13.80 -18.15 -8.84
C ASP A 60 12.49 -18.37 -8.05
N PRO A 61 12.06 -17.41 -7.20
CA PRO A 61 10.85 -17.56 -6.43
C PRO A 61 9.63 -17.60 -7.35
N LYS A 62 8.76 -18.60 -7.15
CA LYS A 62 7.48 -18.66 -7.86
C LYS A 62 6.70 -17.36 -7.63
N ARG A 63 6.12 -16.84 -8.71
CA ARG A 63 5.28 -15.65 -8.68
C ARG A 63 4.17 -15.80 -7.64
N VAL A 64 4.10 -14.86 -6.69
CA VAL A 64 3.01 -14.78 -5.72
C VAL A 64 1.74 -14.36 -6.45
N VAL A 65 0.69 -15.19 -6.35
CA VAL A 65 -0.63 -14.89 -6.90
C VAL A 65 -1.51 -14.35 -5.77
N ILE A 66 -2.01 -13.13 -5.94
CA ILE A 66 -2.94 -12.51 -4.99
C ILE A 66 -4.34 -13.06 -5.30
N PRO A 67 -5.06 -13.63 -4.31
CA PRO A 67 -6.43 -14.12 -4.51
C PRO A 67 -7.39 -13.01 -4.94
N SER A 68 -8.37 -13.34 -5.78
CA SER A 68 -9.50 -12.43 -6.06
C SER A 68 -10.37 -12.24 -4.82
N ALA A 69 -11.21 -11.20 -4.80
CA ALA A 69 -12.15 -10.97 -3.70
C ALA A 69 -13.09 -12.16 -3.46
N GLU A 70 -13.51 -12.84 -4.53
CA GLU A 70 -14.34 -14.05 -4.44
C GLU A 70 -13.57 -15.24 -3.87
N GLN A 71 -12.35 -15.47 -4.35
CA GLN A 71 -11.50 -16.52 -3.80
C GLN A 71 -11.18 -16.27 -2.32
N LEU A 72 -10.98 -15.01 -1.93
CA LEU A 72 -10.74 -14.62 -0.55
C LEU A 72 -11.97 -14.88 0.33
N ARG A 73 -13.18 -14.60 -0.13
CA ARG A 73 -14.42 -14.95 0.58
C ARG A 73 -14.48 -16.46 0.87
N GLN A 74 -14.17 -17.29 -0.13
CA GLN A 74 -14.16 -18.74 0.03
C GLN A 74 -13.07 -19.22 0.98
N ILE A 75 -11.87 -18.62 0.94
CA ILE A 75 -10.76 -18.98 1.82
C ILE A 75 -11.11 -18.67 3.27
N ARG A 76 -11.70 -17.51 3.56
CA ARG A 76 -12.05 -17.08 4.91
C ARG A 76 -12.92 -18.09 5.65
N THR A 77 -13.86 -18.71 4.96
CA THR A 77 -14.81 -19.66 5.55
C THR A 77 -14.41 -21.13 5.36
N ALA A 78 -13.19 -21.41 4.87
CA ALA A 78 -12.76 -22.77 4.58
C ALA A 78 -12.19 -23.52 5.80
N GLY A 79 -11.78 -22.78 6.83
CA GLY A 79 -11.25 -23.31 8.08
C GLY A 79 -12.22 -23.11 9.25
N ASP A 80 -11.68 -23.23 10.47
CA ASP A 80 -12.42 -22.90 11.69
C ASP A 80 -12.46 -21.38 11.95
N ASP A 81 -13.11 -20.99 13.05
CA ASP A 81 -13.23 -19.59 13.46
C ASP A 81 -11.87 -18.90 13.63
N SER A 82 -10.85 -19.62 14.10
CA SER A 82 -9.49 -19.09 14.26
C SER A 82 -8.85 -18.79 12.90
N PHE A 83 -9.08 -19.67 11.93
CA PHE A 83 -8.64 -19.47 10.56
C PHE A 83 -9.33 -18.28 9.89
N LEU A 84 -10.63 -18.13 10.12
CA LEU A 84 -11.41 -16.98 9.62
C LEU A 84 -10.85 -15.67 10.19
N LEU A 85 -10.68 -15.59 11.51
CA LEU A 85 -10.16 -14.40 12.17
C LEU A 85 -8.76 -14.04 11.64
N VAL A 86 -7.86 -15.02 11.56
CA VAL A 86 -6.51 -14.80 11.01
C VAL A 86 -6.56 -14.34 9.56
N ALA A 87 -7.40 -14.96 8.71
CA ALA A 87 -7.55 -14.57 7.32
C ALA A 87 -8.04 -13.12 7.18
N ASP A 88 -8.96 -12.66 8.05
CA ASP A 88 -9.44 -11.28 8.06
C ASP A 88 -8.38 -10.28 8.54
N LEU A 89 -7.65 -10.58 9.61
CA LEU A 89 -6.55 -9.74 10.11
C LEU A 89 -5.44 -9.58 9.07
N MET A 90 -5.05 -10.68 8.41
CA MET A 90 -4.01 -10.66 7.39
C MET A 90 -4.46 -9.94 6.12
N SER A 91 -5.63 -10.28 5.58
CA SER A 91 -6.10 -9.71 4.31
C SER A 91 -6.65 -8.29 4.44
N GLY A 92 -7.22 -7.94 5.59
CA GLY A 92 -7.82 -6.64 5.84
C GLY A 92 -6.88 -5.62 6.46
N CYS A 93 -5.94 -6.05 7.32
CA CYS A 93 -5.01 -5.14 8.02
C CYS A 93 -3.54 -5.34 7.61
N GLY A 94 -3.23 -6.31 6.73
CA GLY A 94 -1.86 -6.58 6.29
C GLY A 94 -0.97 -7.11 7.41
N MET A 95 -1.55 -7.78 8.41
CA MET A 95 -0.80 -8.37 9.52
C MET A 95 0.00 -9.59 9.06
N ARG A 96 1.19 -9.76 9.63
CA ARG A 96 1.96 -11.02 9.50
C ARG A 96 1.36 -12.08 10.42
N ASN A 97 1.64 -13.37 10.16
CA ASN A 97 1.14 -14.48 10.99
C ASN A 97 1.36 -14.24 12.51
N GLY A 98 2.60 -13.92 12.92
CA GLY A 98 2.90 -13.69 14.34
C GLY A 98 2.13 -12.51 14.93
N GLU A 99 1.94 -11.43 14.16
CA GLU A 99 1.16 -10.25 14.56
C GLU A 99 -0.32 -10.62 14.73
N ALA A 100 -0.88 -11.35 13.76
CA ALA A 100 -2.27 -11.81 13.81
C ALA A 100 -2.52 -12.79 14.97
N PHE A 101 -1.56 -13.67 15.27
CA PHE A 101 -1.63 -14.60 16.41
C PHE A 101 -1.56 -13.90 17.77
N ALA A 102 -1.01 -12.69 17.81
CA ALA A 102 -0.97 -11.84 19.00
C ALA A 102 -2.10 -10.79 19.02
N VAL A 103 -3.19 -11.03 18.28
CA VAL A 103 -4.32 -10.11 18.29
C VAL A 103 -4.92 -9.98 19.69
N ASN A 104 -5.09 -8.74 20.13
CA ASN A 104 -5.55 -8.35 21.44
C ASN A 104 -6.64 -7.28 21.31
N LEU A 105 -7.76 -7.46 22.01
CA LEU A 105 -8.90 -6.56 21.96
C LEU A 105 -8.56 -5.15 22.46
N ASN A 106 -7.66 -5.05 23.43
CA ASN A 106 -7.24 -3.77 24.04
C ASN A 106 -6.39 -2.92 23.10
N ASN A 107 -5.93 -3.50 21.98
CA ASN A 107 -5.11 -2.81 20.99
C ASN A 107 -5.93 -2.08 19.91
N ILE A 108 -7.26 -2.08 20.03
CA ILE A 108 -8.13 -1.20 19.25
C ILE A 108 -8.08 0.19 19.91
N VAL A 109 -7.28 1.09 19.33
CA VAL A 109 -7.02 2.42 19.91
C VAL A 109 -7.95 3.51 19.37
N ALA A 110 -8.69 3.20 18.31
CA ALA A 110 -9.76 4.02 17.73
C ALA A 110 -10.72 3.12 16.94
N ASP A 111 -11.86 3.65 16.51
CA ASP A 111 -12.87 2.89 15.75
C ASP A 111 -12.31 2.27 14.44
N ASP A 112 -11.27 2.88 13.87
CA ASP A 112 -10.70 2.51 12.59
C ASP A 112 -9.18 2.27 12.63
N VAL A 113 -8.59 2.10 13.84
CA VAL A 113 -7.15 1.85 13.99
C VAL A 113 -6.90 0.71 14.98
N TYR A 114 -6.05 -0.22 14.55
CA TYR A 114 -5.49 -1.27 15.40
C TYR A 114 -4.00 -1.05 15.60
N ARG A 115 -3.54 -1.07 16.86
CA ARG A 115 -2.14 -0.88 17.24
C ARG A 115 -1.44 -2.22 17.42
N ILE A 116 -0.45 -2.51 16.58
CA ILE A 116 0.35 -3.73 16.70
C ILE A 116 1.55 -3.43 17.59
N THR A 117 1.57 -4.02 18.78
CA THR A 117 2.65 -3.92 19.77
C THR A 117 3.59 -5.11 19.74
N GLU A 118 3.07 -6.28 19.44
CA GLU A 118 3.76 -7.55 19.61
C GLU A 118 3.36 -8.61 18.57
N GLN A 119 4.06 -9.73 18.62
CA GLN A 119 3.86 -10.88 17.77
C GLN A 119 4.14 -12.16 18.57
N VAL A 120 3.49 -13.26 18.19
CA VAL A 120 3.89 -14.59 18.68
C VAL A 120 5.16 -15.00 17.95
N ASN A 121 6.27 -15.18 18.67
CA ASN A 121 7.51 -15.70 18.10
C ASN A 121 7.39 -17.21 17.85
N ARG A 122 7.83 -17.64 16.66
CA ARG A 122 7.69 -19.03 16.20
C ARG A 122 8.57 -20.03 16.98
N THR A 123 9.73 -19.59 17.43
CA THR A 123 10.72 -20.46 18.09
C THR A 123 10.48 -20.52 19.60
N THR A 124 10.26 -19.38 20.24
CA THR A 124 10.05 -19.31 21.69
C THR A 124 8.61 -19.60 22.09
N CYS A 125 7.65 -19.49 21.15
CA CYS A 125 6.22 -19.62 21.41
C CYS A 125 5.73 -18.64 22.50
N GLN A 126 6.35 -17.46 22.56
CA GLN A 126 6.01 -16.37 23.48
C GLN A 126 5.58 -15.12 22.72
N TYR A 127 4.87 -14.23 23.41
CA TYR A 127 4.65 -12.88 22.92
C TYR A 127 5.95 -12.10 22.99
N GLU A 128 6.36 -11.52 21.86
CA GLU A 128 7.59 -10.77 21.74
C GLU A 128 7.37 -9.48 20.95
N ARG A 129 8.27 -8.53 21.13
CA ARG A 129 8.31 -7.29 20.34
C ARG A 129 8.33 -7.56 18.84
N LEU A 130 7.88 -6.57 18.09
CA LEU A 130 7.95 -6.61 16.63
C LEU A 130 9.39 -6.72 16.13
N LYS A 131 9.56 -7.47 15.04
CA LYS A 131 10.87 -7.68 14.41
C LYS A 131 11.42 -6.32 13.97
N HIS A 132 12.68 -6.06 14.27
CA HIS A 132 13.36 -4.79 13.97
C HIS A 132 12.79 -3.54 14.70
N ARG A 133 12.02 -3.73 15.77
CA ARG A 133 11.50 -2.64 16.64
C ARG A 133 12.03 -2.74 18.05
N LYS A 134 12.22 -1.63 18.77
CA LYS A 134 12.61 -1.64 20.19
C LYS A 134 11.43 -2.03 21.09
N VAL A 135 11.70 -2.28 22.36
CA VAL A 135 10.65 -2.53 23.36
C VAL A 135 9.77 -1.27 23.47
N GLY A 136 8.44 -1.45 23.47
CA GLY A 136 7.47 -0.36 23.51
C GLY A 136 7.18 0.31 22.15
N GLU A 137 7.96 0.03 21.11
CA GLU A 137 7.65 0.51 19.76
C GLU A 137 6.50 -0.31 19.13
N TYR A 138 5.56 0.40 18.52
CA TYR A 138 4.39 -0.18 17.88
C TYR A 138 4.29 0.25 16.42
N ARG A 139 3.37 -0.36 15.67
CA ARG A 139 2.90 0.18 14.40
C ARG A 139 1.38 0.14 14.32
N ASP A 140 0.78 1.20 13.80
CA ASP A 140 -0.65 1.28 13.61
C ASP A 140 -1.03 0.78 12.21
N VAL A 141 -2.15 0.07 12.11
CA VAL A 141 -2.76 -0.36 10.86
C VAL A 141 -4.20 0.11 10.80
N PRO A 142 -4.71 0.49 9.60
CA PRO A 142 -6.14 0.71 9.43
C PRO A 142 -6.91 -0.55 9.84
N LEU A 143 -8.00 -0.36 10.59
CA LEU A 143 -8.90 -1.41 11.03
C LEU A 143 -10.24 -1.26 10.30
N PRO A 144 -10.46 -1.97 9.19
CA PRO A 144 -11.75 -1.95 8.51
C PRO A 144 -12.87 -2.46 9.43
N ALA A 145 -14.05 -1.85 9.34
CA ALA A 145 -15.22 -2.23 10.16
C ALA A 145 -15.52 -3.75 10.13
N ARG A 146 -15.36 -4.40 8.97
CA ARG A 146 -15.51 -5.86 8.84
C ARG A 146 -14.53 -6.64 9.72
N VAL A 147 -13.28 -6.19 9.78
CA VAL A 147 -12.25 -6.86 10.59
C VAL A 147 -12.51 -6.61 12.07
N ARG A 148 -12.87 -5.37 12.45
CA ARG A 148 -13.34 -5.04 13.81
C ARG A 148 -14.47 -5.96 14.26
N GLN A 149 -15.52 -6.07 13.45
CA GLN A 149 -16.64 -6.97 13.71
C GLN A 149 -16.20 -8.43 13.85
N SER A 150 -15.19 -8.87 13.09
CA SER A 150 -14.64 -10.23 13.21
C SER A 150 -13.91 -10.44 14.54
N ILE A 151 -13.16 -9.44 15.01
CA ILE A 151 -12.50 -9.43 16.32
C ILE A 151 -13.55 -9.47 17.44
N GLU A 152 -14.52 -8.57 17.39
CA GLU A 152 -15.58 -8.46 18.41
C GLU A 152 -16.43 -9.73 18.48
N TRP A 153 -16.84 -10.26 17.32
CA TRP A 153 -17.58 -11.52 17.25
C TRP A 153 -16.78 -12.69 17.84
N TYR A 154 -15.48 -12.79 17.50
CA TYR A 154 -14.64 -13.86 18.02
C TYR A 154 -14.47 -13.74 19.53
N ALA A 155 -14.24 -12.52 20.04
CA ALA A 155 -14.15 -12.26 21.47
C ALA A 155 -15.46 -12.59 22.20
N ALA A 156 -16.62 -12.27 21.61
CA ALA A 156 -17.92 -12.61 22.18
C ALA A 156 -18.17 -14.13 22.21
N LYS A 157 -17.71 -14.87 21.19
CA LYS A 157 -17.93 -16.31 21.06
C LYS A 157 -16.96 -17.16 21.89
N HIS A 158 -15.68 -16.78 21.92
CA HIS A 158 -14.60 -17.57 22.51
C HIS A 158 -14.01 -16.96 23.79
N GLY A 159 -14.42 -15.74 24.14
CA GLY A 159 -13.84 -14.99 25.24
C GLY A 159 -12.45 -14.42 24.92
N THR A 160 -11.85 -13.80 25.91
CA THR A 160 -10.45 -13.33 25.87
C THR A 160 -9.76 -13.68 27.20
N VAL A 161 -8.43 -13.69 27.21
CA VAL A 161 -7.65 -13.62 28.47
C VAL A 161 -6.57 -12.59 28.28
N ASP A 162 -6.51 -11.65 29.22
CA ASP A 162 -5.67 -10.46 29.16
C ASP A 162 -5.85 -9.69 27.83
N GLY A 163 -7.06 -9.75 27.28
CA GLY A 163 -7.43 -9.19 25.99
C GLY A 163 -7.02 -10.01 24.77
N TYR A 164 -6.23 -11.09 24.88
CA TYR A 164 -5.84 -11.91 23.74
C TYR A 164 -6.97 -12.85 23.27
N LEU A 165 -7.20 -12.87 21.95
CA LEU A 165 -8.24 -13.70 21.34
C LEU A 165 -7.72 -15.09 20.95
N LEU A 166 -6.58 -15.15 20.26
CA LEU A 166 -6.01 -16.39 19.73
C LEU A 166 -5.03 -17.00 20.73
N ARG A 167 -5.31 -18.24 21.15
CA ARG A 167 -4.64 -18.92 22.27
C ARG A 167 -4.45 -20.40 21.94
N HIS A 168 -3.58 -21.10 22.68
CA HIS A 168 -3.39 -22.53 22.43
C HIS A 168 -4.69 -23.32 22.73
N PRO A 169 -5.16 -24.19 21.82
CA PRO A 169 -6.46 -24.87 21.95
C PRO A 169 -6.62 -25.73 23.22
N SER A 170 -5.53 -26.34 23.69
CA SER A 170 -5.54 -27.23 24.86
C SER A 170 -5.09 -26.55 26.15
N ASP A 171 -4.44 -25.39 26.05
CA ASP A 171 -3.88 -24.69 27.21
C ASP A 171 -4.03 -23.19 26.98
N PRO A 172 -5.12 -22.60 27.46
CA PRO A 172 -5.38 -21.19 27.23
C PRO A 172 -4.29 -20.28 27.82
N SER A 173 -3.42 -20.72 28.73
CA SER A 173 -2.31 -19.85 29.20
C SER A 173 -1.21 -19.62 28.15
N ARG A 174 -1.18 -20.42 27.08
CA ARG A 174 -0.13 -20.39 26.06
C ARG A 174 -0.56 -19.63 24.80
N THR A 175 0.45 -19.09 24.12
CA THR A 175 0.28 -18.40 22.84
C THR A 175 -0.25 -19.32 21.74
N PHE A 176 -0.87 -18.71 20.73
CA PHE A 176 -1.42 -19.45 19.61
C PHE A 176 -0.32 -20.13 18.76
N PRO A 177 -0.40 -21.45 18.52
CA PRO A 177 0.66 -22.17 17.84
C PRO A 177 0.73 -21.88 16.33
N HIS A 178 1.93 -21.57 15.83
CA HIS A 178 2.17 -21.26 14.41
C HIS A 178 1.76 -22.37 13.44
N TYR A 179 1.82 -23.63 13.88
CA TYR A 179 1.44 -24.77 13.02
C TYR A 179 -0.07 -24.89 12.82
N HIS A 180 -0.91 -24.28 13.65
CA HIS A 180 -2.36 -24.50 13.63
C HIS A 180 -2.98 -24.07 12.30
N ILE A 181 -2.76 -22.81 11.91
CA ILE A 181 -3.23 -22.27 10.63
C ILE A 181 -2.53 -22.96 9.45
N ALA A 182 -1.24 -23.27 9.57
CA ALA A 182 -0.50 -23.96 8.51
C ALA A 182 -1.12 -25.34 8.21
N ASN A 183 -1.45 -26.12 9.25
CA ASN A 183 -2.07 -27.43 9.12
C ASN A 183 -3.47 -27.33 8.53
N GLN A 184 -4.29 -26.37 8.97
CA GLN A 184 -5.61 -26.12 8.38
C GLN A 184 -5.49 -25.75 6.90
N TRP A 185 -4.56 -24.87 6.54
CA TRP A 185 -4.33 -24.48 5.15
C TRP A 185 -3.93 -25.66 4.26
N GLN A 186 -3.08 -26.57 4.74
CA GLN A 186 -2.74 -27.79 3.99
C GLN A 186 -3.97 -28.67 3.75
N ARG A 187 -4.81 -28.87 4.79
CA ARG A 187 -6.07 -29.64 4.66
C ARG A 187 -7.03 -29.00 3.66
N ILE A 188 -7.19 -27.68 3.70
CA ILE A 188 -8.04 -26.93 2.77
C ILE A 188 -7.57 -27.12 1.31
N LYS A 189 -6.25 -27.06 1.07
CA LYS A 189 -5.69 -27.28 -0.28
C LYS A 189 -5.94 -28.70 -0.78
N ILE A 190 -5.70 -29.71 0.07
CA ILE A 190 -5.92 -31.13 -0.29
C ILE A 190 -7.39 -31.39 -0.62
N ARG A 191 -8.31 -30.85 0.19
CA ARG A 191 -9.77 -30.98 -0.03
C ARG A 191 -10.24 -30.36 -1.34
N ARG A 192 -9.58 -29.30 -1.84
CA ARG A 192 -9.92 -28.66 -3.14
C ARG A 192 -9.35 -29.42 -4.34
N THR A 193 -8.28 -30.18 -4.16
CA THR A 193 -7.70 -31.03 -5.22
C THR A 193 -8.37 -32.39 -5.35
N ALA A 194 -9.08 -32.85 -4.30
CA ALA A 194 -9.97 -34.01 -4.39
C ALA A 194 -11.33 -33.56 -4.94
N THR A 195 -11.71 -34.05 -6.12
CA THR A 195 -13.07 -33.89 -6.69
C THR A 195 -14.13 -34.32 -5.66
N PRO A 196 -15.24 -33.58 -5.47
CA PRO A 196 -16.19 -33.90 -4.41
C PRO A 196 -17.06 -35.10 -4.80
N THR A 197 -16.86 -36.24 -4.14
CA THR A 197 -17.95 -37.20 -3.93
C THR A 197 -18.76 -36.71 -2.73
N SER A 198 -19.89 -36.09 -3.06
CA SER A 198 -20.97 -35.65 -2.17
C SER A 198 -20.69 -34.46 -1.24
N PRO A 199 -21.65 -33.52 -1.11
CA PRO A 199 -21.52 -32.39 -0.21
C PRO A 199 -21.72 -32.84 1.25
N PRO A 200 -20.85 -32.44 2.20
CA PRO A 200 -21.27 -32.34 3.59
C PRO A 200 -22.24 -31.16 3.71
N THR A 201 -23.38 -31.41 4.35
CA THR A 201 -24.40 -30.42 4.70
C THR A 201 -23.75 -29.19 5.37
N PRO A 202 -23.90 -27.97 4.82
CA PRO A 202 -23.35 -26.79 5.47
C PRO A 202 -24.23 -26.39 6.65
N ALA A 203 -23.61 -26.18 7.80
CA ALA A 203 -24.15 -25.37 8.90
C ALA A 203 -24.27 -23.91 8.43
N ALA A 204 -25.27 -23.63 7.59
CA ALA A 204 -25.51 -22.37 6.91
C ALA A 204 -26.38 -21.42 7.76
N ALA A 205 -25.98 -21.13 9.00
CA ALA A 205 -26.78 -20.29 9.89
C ALA A 205 -26.21 -18.88 10.16
N HIS A 206 -24.99 -18.54 9.72
CA HIS A 206 -24.38 -17.26 10.14
C HIS A 206 -23.86 -16.35 9.02
N VAL A 207 -23.82 -16.81 7.76
CA VAL A 207 -23.43 -15.94 6.63
C VAL A 207 -24.49 -14.84 6.38
N ARG A 208 -25.75 -15.08 6.77
CA ARG A 208 -26.87 -14.16 6.52
C ARG A 208 -26.88 -12.93 7.43
N ALA A 209 -26.27 -12.99 8.62
CA ALA A 209 -26.28 -11.89 9.59
C ALA A 209 -25.19 -10.83 9.34
N LEU A 210 -24.11 -11.18 8.63
CA LEU A 210 -23.01 -10.27 8.30
C LEU A 210 -23.16 -9.60 6.93
N GLN A 211 -24.20 -9.93 6.16
CA GLN A 211 -24.45 -9.43 4.80
C GLN A 211 -25.61 -8.43 4.72
N SER A 212 -26.37 -8.20 5.80
CA SER A 212 -27.51 -7.28 5.82
C SER A 212 -27.16 -5.97 6.52
N ALA A 213 -26.66 -5.01 5.75
CA ALA A 213 -26.89 -3.59 6.02
C ALA A 213 -28.12 -3.16 5.19
N PRO A 214 -28.99 -2.26 5.70
CA PRO A 214 -30.21 -1.87 4.98
C PRO A 214 -29.88 -1.06 3.73
N ASP A 215 -30.43 -1.50 2.60
CA ASP A 215 -30.46 -0.78 1.34
C ASP A 215 -31.26 0.53 1.52
N ALA A 216 -30.59 1.66 1.30
CA ALA A 216 -31.26 2.94 1.12
C ALA A 216 -32.09 2.89 -0.17
N ALA A 217 -33.36 3.21 -0.02
CA ALA A 217 -34.43 3.03 -0.99
C ALA A 217 -34.16 3.57 -2.40
N SER A 218 -34.53 2.74 -3.37
CA SER A 218 -34.77 3.09 -4.76
C SER A 218 -35.75 4.26 -4.89
N ALA A 219 -35.34 5.32 -5.57
CA ALA A 219 -36.27 6.24 -6.22
C ALA A 219 -36.24 5.96 -7.73
N GLU A 220 -37.43 5.84 -8.29
CA GLU A 220 -37.75 5.34 -9.62
C GLU A 220 -37.13 6.17 -10.77
N HIS A 221 -36.76 5.51 -11.86
CA HIS A 221 -36.47 6.14 -13.15
C HIS A 221 -37.58 5.80 -14.14
N PRO A 222 -38.27 6.78 -14.77
CA PRO A 222 -38.97 6.54 -16.01
C PRO A 222 -37.99 6.62 -17.19
N SER A 223 -38.22 5.74 -18.15
CA SER A 223 -37.41 5.59 -19.36
C SER A 223 -37.81 6.56 -20.48
N THR A 224 -36.90 6.70 -21.45
CA THR A 224 -37.02 7.24 -22.82
C THR A 224 -36.61 8.71 -23.04
N GLY A 225 -35.73 8.90 -24.04
CA GLY A 225 -35.36 10.22 -24.56
C GLY A 225 -33.90 10.32 -25.00
N ARG A 226 -33.57 9.78 -26.18
CA ARG A 226 -32.28 10.03 -26.85
C ARG A 226 -32.29 11.45 -27.41
N THR A 227 -31.55 12.37 -26.79
CA THR A 227 -31.16 13.66 -27.41
C THR A 227 -29.68 13.90 -27.19
N ARG A 228 -28.97 14.18 -28.29
CA ARG A 228 -27.59 14.68 -28.27
C ARG A 228 -27.67 16.14 -27.82
N HIS A 229 -27.09 16.47 -26.67
CA HIS A 229 -26.74 17.84 -26.34
C HIS A 229 -25.27 17.94 -25.98
N THR A 230 -24.69 18.98 -26.56
CA THR A 230 -23.33 19.48 -26.46
C THR A 230 -23.00 19.94 -25.04
N SER A 231 -21.71 19.88 -24.72
CA SER A 231 -21.00 20.53 -23.61
C SER A 231 -21.75 21.64 -22.85
N GLU A 232 -22.05 21.41 -21.57
CA GLU A 232 -22.24 22.46 -20.58
C GLU A 232 -21.93 21.93 -19.16
N THR A 233 -20.90 22.53 -18.55
CA THR A 233 -20.64 22.72 -17.12
C THR A 233 -21.18 21.66 -16.13
N ALA A 234 -20.37 20.63 -15.83
CA ALA A 234 -20.59 19.83 -14.62
C ALA A 234 -20.19 20.67 -13.39
N LEU A 235 -21.18 21.32 -12.78
CA LEU A 235 -21.06 21.95 -11.48
C LEU A 235 -20.44 20.95 -10.49
N ARG A 236 -19.44 21.44 -9.75
CA ARG A 236 -18.92 20.78 -8.56
C ARG A 236 -20.10 20.54 -7.63
N HIS A 237 -20.38 19.27 -7.30
CA HIS A 237 -21.08 19.02 -6.05
C HIS A 237 -20.16 19.53 -4.94
N ILE A 238 -20.46 20.72 -4.41
CA ILE A 238 -19.99 21.12 -3.09
C ILE A 238 -20.50 20.02 -2.18
N THR A 239 -19.61 19.14 -1.75
CA THR A 239 -19.93 18.09 -0.78
C THR A 239 -20.50 18.75 0.46
N THR A 240 -21.78 18.54 0.74
CA THR A 240 -22.38 18.94 2.01
C THR A 240 -21.65 18.20 3.14
N HIS A 241 -21.01 18.96 4.03
CA HIS A 241 -20.10 18.49 5.07
C HIS A 241 -20.84 17.93 6.31
N ASP A 242 -21.80 17.03 6.13
CA ASP A 242 -22.65 16.58 7.25
C ASP A 242 -22.23 15.23 7.87
N ALA A 243 -21.17 14.58 7.39
CA ALA A 243 -20.59 13.41 8.08
C ALA A 243 -19.13 13.11 7.69
N PRO A 244 -18.16 13.13 8.62
CA PRO A 244 -16.84 12.60 8.34
C PRO A 244 -16.82 11.10 8.65
N ALA A 245 -17.15 10.25 7.67
CA ALA A 245 -17.03 8.79 7.81
C ALA A 245 -15.56 8.30 7.94
N THR A 246 -14.55 9.18 7.86
CA THR A 246 -13.12 8.79 7.87
C THR A 246 -12.24 9.58 8.85
N GLY A 247 -12.81 10.39 9.75
CA GLY A 247 -12.03 11.18 10.73
C GLY A 247 -10.93 12.05 10.11
N LEU A 248 -11.09 12.45 8.84
CA LEU A 248 -10.17 13.29 8.09
C LEU A 248 -10.94 14.51 7.60
N ARG A 249 -10.38 15.69 7.84
CA ARG A 249 -10.88 16.97 7.33
C ARG A 249 -10.65 17.11 5.82
N GLY A 250 -11.68 17.57 5.10
CA GLY A 250 -11.56 17.96 3.70
C GLY A 250 -11.04 19.40 3.50
N ILE A 251 -10.68 19.78 2.27
CA ILE A 251 -10.35 21.18 1.97
C ILE A 251 -11.59 22.04 2.24
N GLY A 252 -11.42 23.08 3.06
CA GLY A 252 -12.52 24.00 3.43
C GLY A 252 -13.48 23.46 4.50
N ASP A 253 -13.29 22.23 4.98
CA ASP A 253 -14.11 21.68 6.05
C ASP A 253 -13.76 22.35 7.39
N THR A 254 -14.76 23.02 7.96
CA THR A 254 -14.71 23.73 9.24
C THR A 254 -15.69 23.14 10.27
N SER A 255 -16.39 22.06 9.93
CA SER A 255 -17.38 21.40 10.81
C SER A 255 -16.78 20.89 12.12
N TRP A 256 -15.47 20.66 12.16
CA TRP A 256 -14.74 20.25 13.34
C TRP A 256 -14.52 21.37 14.35
N HIS A 257 -14.60 22.65 13.96
CA HIS A 257 -14.35 23.78 14.86
C HIS A 257 -15.31 23.79 16.05
N THR A 258 -16.58 23.47 15.82
CA THR A 258 -17.63 23.46 16.87
C THR A 258 -17.47 22.33 17.89
N ARG A 259 -16.63 21.33 17.58
CA ARG A 259 -16.29 20.21 18.48
C ARG A 259 -14.98 20.44 19.23
N GLY A 260 -14.31 21.58 19.03
CA GLY A 260 -13.10 21.96 19.76
C GLY A 260 -13.37 22.10 21.25
N ALA A 261 -12.42 21.68 22.09
CA ALA A 261 -12.53 21.90 23.54
C ALA A 261 -12.44 23.41 23.88
N CYS A 262 -11.74 24.17 23.04
CA CYS A 262 -11.68 25.63 23.08
C CYS A 262 -12.91 26.31 22.48
N HIS A 263 -13.87 25.56 21.91
CA HIS A 263 -15.03 26.16 21.25
C HIS A 263 -15.96 26.79 22.30
N GLY A 264 -16.35 28.04 22.06
CA GLY A 264 -17.20 28.80 22.98
C GLY A 264 -16.47 29.45 24.16
N MET A 265 -15.14 29.34 24.22
CA MET A 265 -14.30 30.13 25.11
C MET A 265 -14.37 31.61 24.70
N ASP A 266 -14.28 32.52 25.69
CA ASP A 266 -14.15 33.94 25.41
C ASP A 266 -12.88 34.22 24.59
N VAL A 267 -12.90 35.27 23.77
CA VAL A 267 -11.77 35.59 22.89
C VAL A 267 -10.53 35.96 23.70
N GLU A 268 -10.69 36.68 24.81
CA GLU A 268 -9.56 37.07 25.67
C GLU A 268 -8.96 35.86 26.38
N ASP A 269 -9.82 34.96 26.89
CA ASP A 269 -9.39 33.70 27.51
C ASP A 269 -8.67 32.78 26.52
N ALA A 270 -9.21 32.67 25.29
CA ALA A 270 -8.61 31.83 24.25
C ALA A 270 -7.24 32.36 23.79
N ASP A 271 -7.08 33.69 23.71
CA ASP A 271 -5.80 34.31 23.39
C ASP A 271 -4.77 34.04 24.50
N ALA A 272 -5.15 34.28 25.76
CA ALA A 272 -4.28 34.05 26.92
C ALA A 272 -3.82 32.60 27.05
N VAL A 273 -4.72 31.63 26.83
CA VAL A 273 -4.41 30.20 26.95
C VAL A 273 -3.63 29.68 25.75
N PHE A 274 -4.08 29.95 24.51
CA PHE A 274 -3.52 29.27 23.34
C PHE A 274 -2.43 30.05 22.61
N PHE A 275 -2.18 31.32 22.95
CA PHE A 275 -1.10 32.13 22.37
C PHE A 275 -0.08 32.60 23.42
N PRO A 276 0.49 31.68 24.24
CA PRO A 276 1.44 32.04 25.26
C PRO A 276 2.79 32.49 24.67
N LEU A 277 3.56 33.25 25.45
CA LEU A 277 4.93 33.61 25.10
C LEU A 277 5.81 32.34 24.98
N PRO A 278 6.80 32.28 24.07
CA PRO A 278 7.57 31.06 23.79
C PRO A 278 8.33 30.43 24.98
N ARG A 279 8.51 31.17 26.08
CA ARG A 279 9.22 30.72 27.30
C ARG A 279 8.31 30.62 28.52
N ASP A 280 7.01 30.84 28.35
CA ASP A 280 6.03 30.66 29.41
C ASP A 280 5.64 29.19 29.50
N HIS A 281 6.46 28.41 30.20
CA HIS A 281 6.30 26.96 30.27
C HIS A 281 5.01 26.54 30.99
N GLU A 282 4.50 27.36 31.91
CA GLU A 282 3.26 27.07 32.65
C GLU A 282 2.04 27.27 31.75
N ALA A 283 1.94 28.42 31.08
CA ALA A 283 0.85 28.67 30.13
C ALA A 283 0.88 27.69 28.93
N ILE A 284 2.07 27.33 28.44
CA ILE A 284 2.21 26.30 27.39
C ILE A 284 1.72 24.93 27.89
N ALA A 285 2.00 24.56 29.15
CA ALA A 285 1.55 23.29 29.71
C ALA A 285 0.02 23.25 29.85
N GLU A 286 -0.59 24.34 30.32
CA GLU A 286 -2.05 24.49 30.43
C GLU A 286 -2.74 24.32 29.05
N ALA A 287 -2.26 25.04 28.04
CA ALA A 287 -2.79 24.95 26.67
C ALA A 287 -2.69 23.52 26.11
N LYS A 288 -1.57 22.84 26.38
CA LYS A 288 -1.32 21.47 25.93
C LYS A 288 -2.20 20.46 26.65
N GLU A 289 -2.45 20.65 27.94
CA GLU A 289 -3.36 19.83 28.72
C GLU A 289 -4.77 19.90 28.13
N LEU A 290 -5.29 21.12 27.92
CA LEU A 290 -6.60 21.32 27.30
C LEU A 290 -6.69 20.71 25.90
N CYS A 291 -5.65 20.86 25.08
CA CYS A 291 -5.55 20.18 23.78
C CYS A 291 -5.51 18.65 23.90
N GLY A 292 -4.94 18.11 24.98
CA GLY A 292 -4.75 16.68 25.21
C GLY A 292 -6.06 15.89 25.21
N TRP A 293 -7.12 16.50 25.75
CA TRP A 293 -8.47 15.93 25.83
C TRP A 293 -9.37 16.30 24.64
N CYS A 294 -8.91 17.17 23.75
CA CYS A 294 -9.72 17.70 22.67
C CYS A 294 -10.01 16.65 21.57
N PRO A 295 -11.29 16.38 21.24
CA PRO A 295 -11.64 15.32 20.28
C PRO A 295 -11.21 15.65 18.83
N VAL A 296 -10.95 16.92 18.52
CA VAL A 296 -10.54 17.40 17.19
C VAL A 296 -9.06 17.77 17.11
N ARG A 297 -8.25 17.31 18.07
CA ARG A 297 -6.81 17.61 18.12
C ARG A 297 -6.06 17.32 16.81
N ARG A 298 -6.41 16.23 16.11
CA ARG A 298 -5.83 15.86 14.82
C ARG A 298 -6.22 16.83 13.71
N ASP A 299 -7.52 17.13 13.59
CA ASP A 299 -8.02 18.08 12.58
C ASP A 299 -7.43 19.48 12.80
N CYS A 300 -7.29 19.90 14.07
CA CYS A 300 -6.65 21.14 14.48
C CYS A 300 -5.18 21.20 14.08
N LEU A 301 -4.40 20.14 14.35
CA LEU A 301 -3.00 20.07 13.93
C LEU A 301 -2.86 20.09 12.41
N ASP A 302 -3.65 19.27 11.71
CA ASP A 302 -3.62 19.22 10.25
C ASP A 302 -3.97 20.59 9.64
N PHE A 303 -4.97 21.28 10.19
CA PHE A 303 -5.31 22.64 9.78
C PHE A 303 -4.14 23.61 9.99
N ALA A 304 -3.47 23.57 11.14
CA ALA A 304 -2.32 24.42 11.41
C ALA A 304 -1.15 24.14 10.45
N LEU A 305 -0.90 22.86 10.16
CA LEU A 305 0.16 22.44 9.23
C LEU A 305 -0.12 22.88 7.79
N GLU A 306 -1.35 22.69 7.31
CA GLU A 306 -1.78 23.01 5.95
C GLU A 306 -1.83 24.53 5.68
N ASN A 307 -2.15 25.33 6.70
CA ASN A 307 -2.23 26.80 6.59
C ASN A 307 -0.97 27.53 7.06
N VAL A 308 0.08 26.80 7.46
CA VAL A 308 1.36 27.37 7.91
C VAL A 308 1.16 28.34 9.09
N LEU A 309 0.34 27.94 10.07
CA LEU A 309 0.07 28.76 11.26
C LEU A 309 1.29 28.82 12.16
N LYS A 310 1.89 30.01 12.24
CA LYS A 310 3.15 30.24 12.94
C LYS A 310 2.97 30.42 14.44
N GLU A 311 1.90 31.04 14.91
CA GLU A 311 1.78 31.39 16.33
C GLU A 311 0.82 30.46 17.08
N GLY A 312 0.98 30.40 18.39
CA GLY A 312 0.11 29.67 19.31
C GLY A 312 0.26 28.15 19.36
N VAL A 313 -0.52 27.54 20.23
CA VAL A 313 -0.61 26.09 20.49
C VAL A 313 -1.77 25.51 19.70
N TRP A 314 -1.45 24.68 18.70
CA TRP A 314 -2.44 24.03 17.83
C TRP A 314 -2.26 22.53 17.90
N GLY A 315 -3.35 21.80 18.12
CA GLY A 315 -3.31 20.34 18.29
C GLY A 315 -2.38 19.87 19.43
N GLY A 316 -2.15 20.72 20.44
CA GLY A 316 -1.26 20.47 21.56
C GLY A 316 0.23 20.58 21.23
N LEU A 317 0.60 21.28 20.16
CA LEU A 317 1.98 21.54 19.78
C LEU A 317 2.19 23.04 19.67
N THR A 318 3.33 23.53 20.16
CA THR A 318 3.81 24.91 19.96
C THR A 318 4.35 25.10 18.53
N GLU A 319 4.60 26.34 18.11
CA GLU A 319 5.29 26.63 16.84
C GLU A 319 6.59 25.83 16.69
N ALA A 320 7.44 25.87 17.71
CA ALA A 320 8.76 25.24 17.68
C ALA A 320 8.66 23.72 17.47
N GLU A 321 7.63 23.09 18.04
CA GLU A 321 7.36 21.66 17.89
C GLU A 321 6.69 21.33 16.55
N ARG A 322 5.90 22.25 15.97
CA ARG A 322 5.32 22.08 14.63
C ARG A 322 6.31 22.31 13.50
N ARG A 323 7.36 23.12 13.71
CA ARG A 323 8.38 23.43 12.69
C ARG A 323 8.93 22.19 11.94
N PRO A 324 9.44 21.14 12.61
CA PRO A 324 9.90 19.93 11.90
C PRO A 324 8.78 19.20 11.13
N LEU A 325 7.53 19.34 11.57
CA LEU A 325 6.37 18.75 10.89
C LEU A 325 6.02 19.53 9.61
N HIS A 326 6.17 20.86 9.60
CA HIS A 326 6.05 21.66 8.38
C HIS A 326 7.12 21.25 7.35
N ASP A 327 8.37 21.14 7.79
CA ASP A 327 9.48 20.76 6.91
C ASP A 327 9.30 19.35 6.33
N GLY A 328 8.75 18.43 7.13
CA GLY A 328 8.42 17.06 6.71
C GLY A 328 7.09 16.91 5.95
N LEU A 329 6.24 17.94 5.93
CA LEU A 329 4.88 17.85 5.38
C LEU A 329 4.85 17.39 3.92
N PRO A 330 5.71 17.89 3.01
CA PRO A 330 5.74 17.41 1.62
C PRO A 330 5.98 15.90 1.47
N GLN A 331 6.69 15.30 2.44
CA GLN A 331 7.04 13.87 2.47
C GLN A 331 6.04 13.00 3.23
N ARG A 332 5.06 13.60 3.92
CA ARG A 332 4.01 12.83 4.60
C ARG A 332 3.27 11.98 3.57
N LEU A 333 3.17 10.69 3.84
CA LEU A 333 2.40 9.75 3.05
C LEU A 333 1.32 9.08 3.90
N ASP A 334 0.15 9.72 3.99
CA ASP A 334 -1.03 9.11 4.61
C ASP A 334 -1.96 8.49 3.56
N TYR A 335 -1.99 7.16 3.51
CA TYR A 335 -2.86 6.42 2.61
C TYR A 335 -4.36 6.58 2.90
N ARG A 336 -4.75 7.04 4.11
CA ARG A 336 -6.14 7.37 4.41
C ARG A 336 -6.60 8.56 3.56
N ARG A 337 -5.75 9.57 3.39
CA ARG A 337 -6.00 10.75 2.54
C ARG A 337 -6.06 10.39 1.06
N VAL A 338 -5.15 9.52 0.60
CA VAL A 338 -5.17 8.98 -0.77
C VAL A 338 -6.47 8.21 -1.03
N THR A 339 -6.91 7.38 -0.09
CA THR A 339 -8.16 6.63 -0.20
C THR A 339 -9.38 7.56 -0.22
N ALA A 340 -9.43 8.53 0.70
CA ALA A 340 -10.49 9.53 0.78
C ALA A 340 -10.61 10.33 -0.53
N PHE A 341 -9.49 10.69 -1.15
CA PHE A 341 -9.47 11.31 -2.48
C PHE A 341 -10.13 10.43 -3.54
N PHE A 342 -9.80 9.14 -3.60
CA PHE A 342 -10.43 8.21 -4.55
C PHE A 342 -11.92 7.95 -4.26
N GLN A 343 -12.36 8.18 -3.03
CA GLN A 343 -13.77 8.16 -2.63
C GLN A 343 -14.50 9.47 -2.98
N GLY A 344 -13.83 10.44 -3.60
CA GLY A 344 -14.42 11.70 -4.05
C GLY A 344 -14.39 12.81 -3.01
N ARG A 345 -13.66 12.64 -1.89
CA ARG A 345 -13.45 13.73 -0.92
C ARG A 345 -12.39 14.70 -1.43
N ASP A 346 -12.61 15.98 -1.21
CA ASP A 346 -11.61 17.01 -1.49
C ASP A 346 -10.57 17.02 -0.36
N MET A 347 -9.34 16.60 -0.66
CA MET A 347 -8.30 16.38 0.35
C MET A 347 -7.08 17.24 0.03
N HIS A 348 -6.50 17.86 1.06
CA HIS A 348 -5.18 18.47 0.92
C HIS A 348 -4.14 17.35 0.82
N LEU A 349 -3.68 17.10 -0.41
CA LEU A 349 -2.67 16.09 -0.73
C LEU A 349 -1.28 16.73 -0.75
N THR A 350 -0.36 16.12 0.01
CA THR A 350 1.07 16.43 -0.05
C THR A 350 1.68 15.98 -1.38
N GLU A 351 2.94 16.32 -1.62
CA GLU A 351 3.64 15.90 -2.84
C GLU A 351 3.74 14.36 -2.93
N ALA A 352 4.11 13.70 -1.83
CA ALA A 352 4.16 12.24 -1.76
C ALA A 352 2.77 11.60 -1.96
N GLU A 353 1.72 12.12 -1.31
CA GLU A 353 0.34 11.61 -1.46
C GLU A 353 -0.18 11.80 -2.89
N ARG A 354 0.08 12.97 -3.50
CA ARG A 354 -0.28 13.28 -4.88
C ARG A 354 0.41 12.34 -5.86
N GLN A 355 1.69 12.04 -5.64
CA GLN A 355 2.43 11.09 -6.47
C GLN A 355 1.80 9.69 -6.43
N VAL A 356 1.40 9.22 -5.24
CA VAL A 356 0.70 7.93 -5.10
C VAL A 356 -0.65 7.94 -5.79
N VAL A 357 -1.42 9.04 -5.70
CA VAL A 357 -2.68 9.21 -6.44
C VAL A 357 -2.45 9.08 -7.95
N ILE A 358 -1.43 9.73 -8.50
CA ILE A 358 -1.11 9.68 -9.94
C ILE A 358 -0.80 8.25 -10.38
N GLU A 359 0.03 7.52 -9.63
CA GLU A 359 0.39 6.14 -9.94
C GLU A 359 -0.84 5.22 -9.86
N HIS A 360 -1.68 5.40 -8.84
CA HIS A 360 -2.93 4.67 -8.68
C HIS A 360 -3.95 4.98 -9.78
N ALA A 361 -4.02 6.23 -10.24
CA ALA A 361 -4.86 6.65 -11.35
C ALA A 361 -4.40 6.01 -12.68
N TYR A 362 -3.09 5.94 -12.93
CA TYR A 362 -2.54 5.25 -14.10
C TYR A 362 -2.92 3.77 -14.10
N VAL A 363 -2.72 3.06 -12.98
CA VAL A 363 -3.06 1.63 -12.87
C VAL A 363 -4.57 1.38 -13.04
N ARG A 364 -5.41 2.34 -12.63
CA ARG A 364 -6.87 2.31 -12.84
C ARG A 364 -7.29 2.69 -14.27
N GLY A 365 -6.36 3.01 -15.15
CA GLY A 365 -6.65 3.40 -16.53
C GLY A 365 -7.32 4.77 -16.66
N TRP A 366 -7.06 5.71 -15.75
CA TRP A 366 -7.62 7.06 -15.85
C TRP A 366 -7.11 7.78 -17.09
N ARG A 367 -8.01 8.51 -17.75
CA ARG A 367 -7.67 9.41 -18.86
C ARG A 367 -7.08 10.72 -18.31
N PRO A 368 -6.20 11.41 -19.06
CA PRO A 368 -5.65 12.69 -18.64
C PRO A 368 -6.72 13.73 -18.28
N ASP A 369 -7.85 13.77 -19.00
CA ASP A 369 -8.98 14.66 -18.71
C ASP A 369 -9.52 14.48 -17.28
N ARG A 370 -9.69 13.20 -16.87
CA ARG A 370 -10.19 12.87 -15.53
C ARG A 370 -9.19 13.28 -14.47
N LEU A 371 -7.91 12.93 -14.65
CA LEU A 371 -6.86 13.29 -13.69
C LEU A 371 -6.70 14.81 -13.56
N ALA A 372 -6.75 15.53 -14.67
CA ALA A 372 -6.71 16.99 -14.71
C ALA A 372 -7.85 17.61 -13.91
N ALA A 373 -9.07 17.13 -14.12
CA ALA A 373 -10.25 17.60 -13.39
C ALA A 373 -10.15 17.31 -11.88
N THR A 374 -9.74 16.11 -11.48
CA THR A 374 -9.71 15.73 -10.06
C THR A 374 -8.57 16.38 -9.28
N LEU A 375 -7.39 16.57 -9.89
CA LEU A 375 -6.25 17.22 -9.23
C LEU A 375 -6.18 18.74 -9.48
N GLN A 376 -7.13 19.31 -10.24
CA GLN A 376 -7.13 20.72 -10.63
C GLN A 376 -5.83 21.18 -11.29
N ILE A 377 -5.32 20.36 -12.22
CA ILE A 377 -4.10 20.64 -12.99
C ILE A 377 -4.42 20.74 -14.49
N SER A 378 -3.50 21.32 -15.27
CA SER A 378 -3.69 21.39 -16.73
C SER A 378 -3.72 20.00 -17.36
N HIS A 379 -4.51 19.83 -18.43
CA HIS A 379 -4.56 18.59 -19.19
C HIS A 379 -3.16 18.15 -19.68
N LYS A 380 -2.32 19.11 -20.12
CA LYS A 380 -0.94 18.83 -20.53
C LYS A 380 -0.14 18.21 -19.38
N HIS A 381 -0.20 18.81 -18.19
CA HIS A 381 0.49 18.32 -17.01
C HIS A 381 -0.02 16.93 -16.60
N ALA A 382 -1.34 16.71 -16.56
CA ALA A 382 -1.92 15.39 -16.27
C ALA A 382 -1.45 14.31 -17.26
N ARG A 383 -1.35 14.64 -18.55
CA ARG A 383 -0.83 13.74 -19.59
C ARG A 383 0.63 13.36 -19.34
N ASP A 384 1.45 14.34 -18.99
CA ASP A 384 2.89 14.12 -18.73
C ASP A 384 3.09 13.27 -17.47
N LEU A 385 2.31 13.51 -16.41
CA LEU A 385 2.33 12.70 -15.17
C LEU A 385 1.93 11.24 -15.43
N LEU A 386 0.86 11.01 -16.19
CA LEU A 386 0.44 9.65 -16.56
C LEU A 386 1.49 8.96 -17.46
N ARG A 387 2.18 9.70 -18.32
CA ARG A 387 3.30 9.18 -19.11
C ARG A 387 4.48 8.80 -18.22
N GLN A 388 4.83 9.63 -17.24
CA GLN A 388 5.89 9.32 -16.28
C GLN A 388 5.54 8.07 -15.46
N ALA A 389 4.30 7.96 -14.97
CA ALA A 389 3.82 6.76 -14.28
C ALA A 389 3.91 5.50 -15.18
N ALA A 390 3.55 5.63 -16.46
CA ALA A 390 3.70 4.54 -17.43
C ALA A 390 5.17 4.13 -17.62
N ASN A 391 6.08 5.10 -17.71
CA ASN A 391 7.52 4.84 -17.83
C ASN A 391 8.06 4.14 -16.57
N LYS A 392 7.67 4.57 -15.37
CA LYS A 392 8.04 3.90 -14.11
C LYS A 392 7.59 2.43 -14.12
N VAL A 393 6.33 2.17 -14.51
CA VAL A 393 5.81 0.80 -14.63
C VAL A 393 6.57 0.00 -15.68
N PHE A 394 6.88 0.61 -16.81
CA PHE A 394 7.66 -0.02 -17.87
C PHE A 394 9.09 -0.37 -17.42
N ASP A 395 9.79 0.53 -16.74
CA ASP A 395 11.15 0.30 -16.24
C ASP A 395 11.17 -0.76 -15.14
N ARG A 396 10.16 -0.74 -14.27
CA ARG A 396 9.89 -1.79 -13.29
C ARG A 396 9.72 -3.14 -13.97
N ASP A 397 8.81 -3.23 -14.95
CA ASP A 397 8.50 -4.46 -15.67
C ASP A 397 9.71 -4.98 -16.47
N ARG A 398 10.51 -4.08 -17.06
CA ARG A 398 11.80 -4.40 -17.69
C ARG A 398 12.77 -5.00 -16.67
N SER A 399 12.88 -4.41 -15.48
CA SER A 399 13.77 -4.88 -14.43
C SER A 399 13.35 -6.25 -13.89
N TYR A 400 12.04 -6.53 -13.83
CA TYR A 400 11.51 -7.84 -13.43
C TYR A 400 11.32 -8.84 -14.58
N GLY A 401 11.81 -8.55 -15.79
CA GLY A 401 11.73 -9.47 -16.92
C GLY A 401 10.31 -9.79 -17.41
N VAL A 402 9.33 -8.90 -17.17
CA VAL A 402 7.93 -9.10 -17.57
C VAL A 402 7.83 -9.12 -19.10
N PRO A 403 7.33 -10.21 -19.72
CA PRO A 403 7.20 -10.31 -21.17
C PRO A 403 6.27 -9.24 -21.73
N ARG A 404 6.72 -8.50 -22.75
CA ARG A 404 5.86 -7.52 -23.42
C ARG A 404 4.71 -8.24 -24.15
N PRO A 405 3.46 -7.76 -24.03
CA PRO A 405 2.39 -8.23 -24.90
C PRO A 405 2.77 -7.97 -26.36
N LYS A 406 2.72 -9.01 -27.20
CA LYS A 406 2.97 -8.89 -28.64
C LYS A 406 1.98 -7.86 -29.22
N LYS A 407 2.47 -6.76 -29.80
CA LYS A 407 1.63 -5.80 -30.52
C LYS A 407 0.90 -6.56 -31.64
N LYS A 408 -0.44 -6.69 -31.55
CA LYS A 408 -1.24 -7.13 -32.70
C LYS A 408 -1.01 -6.12 -33.83
N ARG A 409 -0.32 -6.53 -34.91
CA ARG A 409 -0.23 -5.73 -36.14
C ARG A 409 -1.66 -5.46 -36.58
N LYS A 410 -2.05 -4.19 -36.63
CA LYS A 410 -3.31 -3.75 -37.22
C LYS A 410 -3.25 -4.19 -38.69
N LYS A 411 -4.11 -5.15 -39.08
CA LYS A 411 -4.23 -5.61 -40.47
C LYS A 411 -4.73 -4.39 -41.26
N THR A 412 -3.85 -3.76 -42.02
CA THR A 412 -4.22 -2.70 -42.96
C THR A 412 -5.04 -3.35 -44.05
N THR A 413 -6.33 -3.06 -44.08
CA THR A 413 -7.21 -3.37 -45.21
C THR A 413 -6.70 -2.58 -46.43
N PRO A 414 -6.45 -3.21 -47.59
CA PRO A 414 -6.04 -2.46 -48.78
C PRO A 414 -7.18 -1.53 -49.21
N ALA A 415 -6.84 -0.27 -49.49
CA ALA A 415 -7.78 0.67 -50.08
C ALA A 415 -8.20 0.16 -51.46
N ALA A 416 -9.51 0.14 -51.72
CA ALA A 416 -10.05 -0.12 -53.05
C ALA A 416 -9.57 0.97 -54.01
N SER A 417 -8.95 0.54 -55.11
CA SER A 417 -8.51 1.37 -56.22
C SER A 417 -9.71 2.03 -56.91
N SER A 418 -9.72 3.36 -57.00
CA SER A 418 -10.49 4.07 -58.01
C SER A 418 -9.68 4.17 -59.31
N PRO A 419 -10.32 4.16 -60.49
CA PRO A 419 -9.62 4.09 -61.77
C PRO A 419 -9.00 5.44 -62.15
N ALA A 420 -7.82 5.39 -62.74
CA ALA A 420 -7.10 6.54 -63.29
C ALA A 420 -7.75 7.06 -64.59
N PRO A 421 -7.73 8.38 -64.86
CA PRO A 421 -7.97 8.89 -66.20
C PRO A 421 -6.69 8.79 -67.04
N ALA A 422 -6.89 8.53 -68.33
CA ALA A 422 -5.85 8.27 -69.32
C ALA A 422 -5.33 9.54 -70.03
N ALA A 423 -4.20 9.32 -70.72
CA ALA A 423 -3.53 10.13 -71.75
C ALA A 423 -2.59 11.24 -71.22
N SER A 424 -1.40 11.49 -71.77
CA SER A 424 -0.56 10.89 -72.83
C SER A 424 0.66 11.82 -72.97
N GLY A 425 1.86 11.33 -73.33
CA GLY A 425 2.89 12.18 -73.95
C GLY A 425 4.33 12.05 -73.44
N THR A 426 5.03 11.07 -74.00
CA THR A 426 6.43 10.97 -74.44
C THR A 426 7.55 11.96 -74.02
N GLN A 427 8.74 11.36 -73.82
CA GLN A 427 10.14 11.88 -73.94
C GLN A 427 10.68 12.74 -72.78
N GLN A 428 11.93 12.64 -72.30
CA GLN A 428 13.15 11.95 -72.74
C GLN A 428 14.14 11.83 -71.56
N LEU A 429 14.94 10.77 -71.53
CA LEU A 429 16.11 10.59 -70.66
C LEU A 429 17.26 11.49 -71.14
N ALA A 430 17.90 12.22 -70.22
CA ALA A 430 19.23 12.81 -70.42
C ALA A 430 20.14 12.52 -69.22
N ALA A 431 21.38 12.16 -69.52
CA ALA A 431 22.38 11.60 -68.62
C ALA A 431 23.23 12.67 -67.88
N ARG A 432 23.86 12.21 -66.79
CA ARG A 432 24.83 12.83 -65.85
C ARG A 432 26.08 13.43 -66.54
N PRO A 433 26.88 14.33 -65.91
CA PRO A 433 27.90 13.98 -64.87
C PRO A 433 28.07 15.06 -63.75
N ALA A 434 28.29 14.75 -62.47
CA ALA A 434 29.48 14.25 -61.74
C ALA A 434 30.47 15.34 -61.21
N ALA A 435 30.75 15.21 -59.91
CA ALA A 435 31.91 15.66 -59.11
C ALA A 435 32.05 17.13 -58.70
N SER A 436 32.05 17.40 -57.38
CA SER A 436 33.25 17.29 -56.53
C SER A 436 32.96 17.77 -55.09
N THR A 437 33.55 17.07 -54.13
CA THR A 437 33.70 17.47 -52.71
C THR A 437 35.10 18.10 -52.56
N PRO A 438 35.32 19.05 -51.64
CA PRO A 438 35.91 18.70 -50.33
C PRO A 438 35.27 19.50 -49.16
N ALA A 439 34.93 18.85 -48.05
CA ALA A 439 35.73 18.81 -46.80
C ALA A 439 35.96 20.17 -46.13
N HIS A 440 35.25 20.43 -45.02
CA HIS A 440 35.78 20.90 -43.72
C HIS A 440 34.62 21.21 -42.75
N ALA A 441 34.64 20.57 -41.58
CA ALA A 441 34.00 21.08 -40.35
C ALA A 441 35.08 21.87 -39.55
N PRO A 442 34.83 22.53 -38.39
CA PRO A 442 33.59 22.67 -37.60
C PRO A 442 33.37 24.11 -37.03
N LEU A 443 32.43 24.24 -36.07
CA LEU A 443 32.30 25.25 -34.98
C LEU A 443 31.32 26.42 -35.16
N GLY A 444 30.44 26.58 -34.16
CA GLY A 444 30.23 27.90 -33.52
C GLY A 444 28.82 28.50 -33.57
N LYS A 445 28.06 28.27 -32.49
CA LYS A 445 27.09 29.16 -31.79
C LYS A 445 26.62 30.45 -32.49
N ALA A 446 25.30 30.66 -32.55
CA ALA A 446 24.58 31.75 -31.85
C ALA A 446 23.08 31.77 -32.22
N ALA A 447 22.27 32.22 -31.24
CA ALA A 447 20.81 32.42 -31.18
C ALA A 447 19.95 31.18 -30.90
#